data_AF-A0A6P1KG39-F1
#
_entry.id   AF-A0A6P1KG39-F1
#
_cell.length_a   1.000
_cell.length_b   1.000
_cell.length_c   1.000
_cell.angle_alpha   90.00
_cell.angle_beta   90.00
_cell.angle_gamma   90.00
#
_symmetry.space_group_name_H-M   'P 1'
#
loop_
_entity.id
_entity.type
_entity.pdbx_description
1 polymer ?
#
loop_
_entity_poly.entity_id
_entity_poly.type
_entity_poly.pdbx_seq_one_letter_code
_entity_poly.pdbx_strand_id
1 'polypeptide(L)'
;MIRRPIEPLKMLFVVQGSYFKRLIVPQVLLFIFSFLIYFYQTHIATEPVPLNPSVFAILGISLAIFHGFCNNAAYDRFWEGRKLWGTLVWLSRNIARQVLTLPNVSMAEKQAFIRHQIAFVHSLRQQLRGEDNTANLQRLLTVEEQQAVVGQNFIALRLTQIMGQMLANWQAEQKIDVWQWQSLDNTLGEIAHIQAGCERINNTPIPYAYFVLLHRTVYLYCFMLPFGLGNTIGWVTPFVVSFVGYTFMALNEIVDEISEPFGTGENELPLGMMCDTIETQLAMLSNQQFAPEQKPRVPANVVI
;
A
#
# COMPACT_ATOMS: atom_id res chain seq x y z
N MET A 1 -12.43 15.65 6.04
CA MET A 1 -13.23 14.43 6.29
C MET A 1 -13.91 14.08 4.97
N ILE A 2 -13.39 13.11 4.21
CA ILE A 2 -14.05 12.68 2.98
C ILE A 2 -15.27 11.85 3.41
N ARG A 3 -16.44 12.48 3.51
CA ARG A 3 -17.71 11.75 3.60
C ARG A 3 -17.97 11.15 2.23
N ARG A 4 -17.54 9.90 2.00
CA ARG A 4 -18.16 9.10 0.94
C ARG A 4 -19.64 8.92 1.34
N PRO A 5 -20.63 9.28 0.52
CA PRO A 5 -22.02 8.93 0.81
C PRO A 5 -22.12 7.41 0.75
N ILE A 6 -22.15 6.78 1.92
CA ILE A 6 -22.27 5.33 2.03
C ILE A 6 -23.74 5.00 1.88
N GLU A 7 -24.14 4.55 0.69
CA GLU A 7 -25.44 3.88 0.51
C GLU A 7 -25.25 2.40 0.84
N PRO A 8 -25.78 1.89 1.97
CA PRO A 8 -25.49 0.54 2.44
C PRO A 8 -25.87 -0.55 1.44
N LEU A 9 -26.97 -0.34 0.70
CA LEU A 9 -27.42 -1.25 -0.35
C LEU A 9 -26.50 -1.25 -1.57
N LYS A 10 -25.95 -0.09 -1.96
CA LYS A 10 -24.99 -0.05 -3.07
C LYS A 10 -23.72 -0.81 -2.74
N MET A 11 -23.25 -0.77 -1.48
CA MET A 11 -22.06 -1.53 -1.06
C MET A 11 -22.17 -3.04 -1.28
N LEU A 12 -23.38 -3.62 -1.26
CA LEU A 12 -23.61 -5.04 -1.54
C LEU A 12 -23.32 -5.40 -3.01
N PHE A 13 -23.38 -4.43 -3.91
CA PHE A 13 -23.24 -4.61 -5.37
C PHE A 13 -22.01 -3.90 -5.95
N VAL A 14 -21.18 -3.27 -5.10
CA VAL A 14 -19.94 -2.63 -5.54
C VAL A 14 -18.92 -3.73 -5.87
N VAL A 15 -18.64 -3.86 -7.17
CA VAL A 15 -17.52 -4.67 -7.68
C VAL A 15 -16.37 -3.71 -7.99
N GLN A 16 -15.79 -3.12 -6.94
CA GLN A 16 -14.56 -2.33 -7.01
C GLN A 16 -13.43 -3.14 -6.38
N GLY A 17 -12.26 -3.13 -7.02
CA GLY A 17 -11.13 -3.98 -6.67
C GLY A 17 -10.90 -5.15 -7.64
N SER A 18 -9.63 -5.37 -7.98
CA SER A 18 -9.17 -6.53 -8.75
C SER A 18 -9.52 -7.87 -8.08
N TYR A 19 -9.64 -7.89 -6.74
CA TYR A 19 -9.83 -9.10 -5.95
C TYR A 19 -11.15 -9.82 -6.25
N PHE A 20 -12.26 -9.12 -6.48
CA PHE A 20 -13.54 -9.76 -6.83
C PHE A 20 -13.40 -10.58 -8.12
N LYS A 21 -12.68 -10.07 -9.12
CA LYS A 21 -12.43 -10.79 -10.38
C LYS A 21 -11.56 -12.02 -10.16
N ARG A 22 -10.60 -11.96 -9.24
CA ARG A 22 -9.75 -13.11 -8.86
C ARG A 22 -10.56 -14.21 -8.16
N LEU A 23 -11.58 -13.83 -7.39
CA LEU A 23 -12.41 -14.77 -6.64
C LEU A 23 -13.49 -15.47 -7.48
N ILE A 24 -13.97 -14.87 -8.57
CA ILE A 24 -15.06 -15.47 -9.38
C ILE A 24 -14.72 -16.89 -9.85
N VAL A 25 -13.50 -17.11 -10.37
CA VAL A 25 -13.11 -18.43 -10.89
C VAL A 25 -13.04 -19.49 -9.79
N PRO A 26 -12.31 -19.29 -8.66
CA PRO A 26 -12.34 -20.21 -7.53
C PRO A 26 -13.76 -20.48 -6.98
N GLN A 27 -14.61 -19.45 -6.91
CA GLN A 27 -15.98 -19.59 -6.39
C GLN A 27 -16.85 -20.44 -7.32
N VAL A 28 -16.78 -20.21 -8.64
CA VAL A 28 -17.53 -21.01 -9.62
C VAL A 28 -17.05 -22.46 -9.61
N LEU A 29 -15.72 -22.68 -9.52
CA LEU A 29 -15.16 -24.02 -9.41
C LEU A 29 -15.61 -24.73 -8.13
N LEU A 30 -15.64 -24.02 -7.00
CA LEU A 30 -16.11 -24.55 -5.73
C LEU A 30 -17.60 -24.89 -5.78
N PHE A 31 -18.43 -24.05 -6.40
CA PHE A 31 -19.85 -24.30 -6.58
C PHE A 31 -20.10 -25.56 -7.43
N ILE A 32 -19.45 -25.66 -8.58
CA ILE A 32 -19.56 -26.83 -9.48
C ILE A 32 -19.08 -28.09 -8.75
N PHE A 33 -17.92 -28.01 -8.09
CA PHE A 33 -17.38 -29.13 -7.33
C PHE A 33 -18.33 -29.58 -6.22
N SER A 34 -18.87 -28.65 -5.44
CA SER A 34 -19.83 -28.93 -4.38
C SER A 34 -21.11 -29.57 -4.91
N PHE A 35 -21.60 -29.12 -6.07
CA PHE A 35 -22.73 -29.74 -6.76
C PHE A 35 -22.43 -31.18 -7.20
N LEU A 36 -21.24 -31.42 -7.77
CA LEU A 36 -20.80 -32.76 -8.17
C LEU A 36 -20.70 -33.71 -6.97
N ILE A 37 -20.18 -33.24 -5.83
CA ILE A 37 -20.11 -34.03 -4.59
C ILE A 37 -21.50 -34.35 -4.07
N TYR A 38 -22.41 -33.37 -4.02
CA TYR A 38 -23.81 -33.60 -3.64
C TYR A 38 -24.47 -34.64 -4.55
N PHE A 39 -24.32 -34.50 -5.88
CA PHE A 39 -24.88 -35.42 -6.85
C PHE A 39 -24.31 -36.85 -6.67
N TYR A 40 -22.99 -36.96 -6.50
CA TYR A 40 -22.32 -38.22 -6.24
C TYR A 40 -22.84 -38.90 -4.97
N GLN A 41 -22.91 -38.17 -3.85
CA GLN A 41 -23.39 -38.71 -2.57
C GLN A 41 -24.87 -39.13 -2.61
N THR A 42 -25.69 -38.45 -3.42
CA THR A 42 -27.15 -38.72 -3.48
C THR A 42 -27.52 -39.83 -4.46
N HIS A 43 -26.83 -39.91 -5.60
CA HIS A 43 -27.25 -40.76 -6.72
C HIS A 43 -26.30 -41.91 -7.07
N ILE A 44 -25.03 -41.84 -6.65
CA ILE A 44 -24.01 -42.81 -7.06
C ILE A 44 -23.47 -43.59 -5.85
N ALA A 45 -23.19 -42.91 -4.75
CA ALA A 45 -22.64 -43.52 -3.56
C ALA A 45 -23.65 -44.45 -2.89
N THR A 46 -23.24 -45.69 -2.63
CA THR A 46 -24.04 -46.68 -1.90
C THR A 46 -23.97 -46.49 -0.40
N GLU A 47 -22.87 -45.96 0.11
CA GLU A 47 -22.69 -45.58 1.51
C GLU A 47 -22.31 -44.09 1.63
N PRO A 48 -22.83 -43.39 2.64
CA PRO A 48 -22.46 -42.01 2.87
C PRO A 48 -20.98 -41.91 3.23
N VAL A 49 -20.29 -40.92 2.66
CA VAL A 49 -18.93 -40.58 3.09
C VAL A 49 -18.96 -40.24 4.59
N PRO A 50 -18.20 -40.94 5.46
CA PRO A 50 -18.32 -40.83 6.91
C PRO A 50 -17.58 -39.60 7.46
N LEU A 51 -17.87 -38.43 6.91
CA LEU A 51 -17.31 -37.16 7.35
C LEU A 51 -18.33 -36.37 8.16
N ASN A 52 -18.02 -36.16 9.44
CA ASN A 52 -18.91 -35.45 10.36
C ASN A 52 -18.76 -33.92 10.18
N PRO A 53 -19.86 -33.17 9.96
CA PRO A 53 -19.86 -31.70 9.93
C PRO A 53 -19.15 -31.02 11.11
N SER A 54 -19.18 -31.61 12.31
CA SER A 54 -18.55 -31.04 13.51
C SER A 54 -17.04 -30.86 13.37
N VAL A 55 -16.35 -31.70 12.60
CA VAL A 55 -14.90 -31.56 12.34
C VAL A 55 -14.62 -30.27 11.58
N PHE A 56 -15.48 -29.94 10.60
CA PHE A 56 -15.37 -28.71 9.83
C PHE A 56 -15.69 -27.47 10.65
N ALA A 57 -16.60 -27.56 11.62
CA ALA A 57 -16.85 -26.44 12.53
C ALA A 57 -15.59 -26.08 13.34
N ILE A 58 -14.86 -27.07 13.86
CA ILE A 58 -13.60 -26.85 14.60
C ILE A 58 -12.54 -26.27 13.67
N LEU A 59 -12.35 -26.86 12.49
CA LEU A 59 -11.38 -26.36 11.50
C LEU A 59 -11.71 -24.93 11.05
N GLY A 60 -12.97 -24.63 10.80
CA GLY A 60 -13.43 -23.30 10.42
C GLY A 60 -13.17 -22.24 11.50
N ILE A 61 -13.41 -22.57 12.77
CA ILE A 61 -13.08 -21.69 13.90
C ILE A 61 -11.57 -21.46 13.99
N SER A 62 -10.76 -22.51 13.89
CA SER A 62 -9.30 -22.38 13.90
C SER A 62 -8.78 -21.51 12.74
N LEU A 63 -9.32 -21.69 11.54
CA LEU A 63 -8.97 -20.86 10.37
C LEU A 63 -9.37 -19.41 10.57
N ALA A 64 -10.55 -19.14 11.12
CA ALA A 64 -11.02 -17.79 11.38
C ALA A 64 -10.12 -17.06 12.38
N ILE A 65 -9.69 -17.74 13.45
CA ILE A 65 -8.77 -17.19 14.45
C ILE A 65 -7.40 -16.89 13.81
N PHE A 66 -6.85 -17.83 13.02
CA PHE A 66 -5.56 -17.64 12.38
C PHE A 66 -5.56 -16.53 11.33
N HIS A 67 -6.65 -16.40 10.55
CA HIS A 67 -6.88 -15.23 9.70
C HIS A 67 -6.92 -13.92 10.50
N GLY A 68 -7.58 -13.90 11.65
CA GLY A 68 -7.62 -12.73 12.51
C GLY A 68 -6.23 -12.22 12.90
N PHE A 69 -5.31 -13.13 13.25
CA PHE A 69 -3.92 -12.76 13.55
C PHE A 69 -3.17 -12.20 12.33
N CYS A 70 -3.32 -12.83 11.16
CA CYS A 70 -2.65 -12.36 9.94
C CYS A 70 -3.22 -11.00 9.47
N ASN A 71 -4.53 -10.82 9.59
CA ASN A 71 -5.19 -9.56 9.28
C ASN A 71 -4.71 -8.44 10.20
N ASN A 72 -4.56 -8.68 11.49
CA ASN A 72 -4.03 -7.68 12.41
C ASN A 72 -2.59 -7.29 12.04
N ALA A 73 -1.73 -8.27 11.72
CA ALA A 73 -0.35 -7.99 11.30
C ALA A 73 -0.29 -7.18 9.99
N ALA A 74 -1.12 -7.52 9.00
CA ALA A 74 -1.24 -6.77 7.74
C ALA A 74 -1.76 -5.35 7.98
N TYR A 75 -2.80 -5.21 8.81
CA TYR A 75 -3.37 -3.92 9.15
C TYR A 75 -2.38 -3.00 9.88
N ASP A 76 -1.63 -3.53 10.85
CA ASP A 76 -0.64 -2.74 11.59
C ASP A 76 0.45 -2.21 10.65
N ARG A 77 0.90 -3.04 9.70
CA ARG A 77 1.84 -2.66 8.65
C ARG A 77 1.29 -1.55 7.75
N PHE A 78 0.04 -1.70 7.30
CA PHE A 78 -0.64 -0.68 6.50
C PHE A 78 -0.78 0.64 7.25
N TRP A 79 -1.24 0.56 8.50
CA TRP A 79 -1.44 1.73 9.35
C TRP A 79 -0.12 2.44 9.68
N GLU A 80 0.96 1.68 9.87
CA GLU A 80 2.29 2.25 10.03
C GLU A 80 2.74 3.03 8.79
N GLY A 81 2.62 2.43 7.59
CA GLY A 81 2.91 3.11 6.34
C GLY A 81 2.09 4.40 6.18
N ARG A 82 0.79 4.36 6.52
CA ARG A 82 -0.10 5.52 6.48
C ARG A 82 0.34 6.64 7.41
N LYS A 83 0.77 6.29 8.63
CA LYS A 83 1.27 7.25 9.63
C LYS A 83 2.57 7.89 9.15
N LEU A 84 3.52 7.08 8.67
CA LEU A 84 4.81 7.57 8.15
C LEU A 84 4.63 8.60 7.04
N TRP A 85 3.82 8.29 6.02
CA TRP A 85 3.51 9.24 4.94
C TRP A 85 2.70 10.45 5.41
N GLY A 86 1.82 10.29 6.40
CA GLY A 86 1.13 11.41 7.04
C GLY A 86 2.10 12.38 7.71
N THR A 87 3.08 11.84 8.44
CA THR A 87 4.15 12.63 9.06
C THR A 87 5.05 13.28 8.00
N LEU A 88 5.34 12.59 6.88
CA LEU A 88 6.13 13.16 5.78
C LEU A 88 5.46 14.39 5.16
N VAL A 89 4.13 14.38 5.00
CA VAL A 89 3.38 15.56 4.54
C VAL A 89 3.58 16.74 5.49
N TRP A 90 3.51 16.49 6.80
CA TRP A 90 3.72 17.53 7.81
C TRP A 90 5.17 18.04 7.83
N LEU A 91 6.16 17.13 7.84
CA LEU A 91 7.59 17.47 7.82
C LEU A 91 7.96 18.27 6.57
N SER A 92 7.44 17.90 5.40
CA SER A 92 7.66 18.63 4.15
C SER A 92 7.17 20.08 4.22
N ARG A 93 6.01 20.32 4.87
CA ARG A 93 5.51 21.69 5.11
C ARG A 93 6.37 22.43 6.14
N ASN A 94 6.80 21.74 7.19
CA ASN A 94 7.59 22.34 8.25
C ASN A 94 8.97 22.79 7.76
N ILE A 95 9.68 21.91 7.03
CA ILE A 95 11.00 22.25 6.48
C ILE A 95 10.89 23.37 5.45
N ALA A 96 9.83 23.36 4.63
CA ALA A 96 9.56 24.45 3.68
C ALA A 96 9.35 25.78 4.39
N ARG A 97 8.52 25.81 5.45
CA ARG A 97 8.31 27.00 6.28
C ARG A 97 9.63 27.49 6.89
N GLN A 98 10.43 26.61 7.49
CA GLN A 98 11.71 26.98 8.10
C GLN A 98 12.63 27.62 7.06
N VAL A 99 12.88 26.94 5.93
CA VAL A 99 13.76 27.41 4.85
C VAL A 99 13.29 28.73 4.25
N LEU A 100 12.01 28.86 3.91
CA LEU A 100 11.48 30.05 3.25
C LEU A 100 11.54 31.30 4.13
N THR A 101 11.51 31.13 5.46
CA THR A 101 11.58 32.25 6.43
C THR A 101 13.00 32.69 6.80
N LEU A 102 14.05 32.03 6.30
CA LEU A 102 15.44 32.42 6.59
C LEU A 102 15.76 33.80 5.98
N PRO A 103 16.22 34.79 6.76
CA PRO A 103 16.39 36.16 6.25
C PRO A 103 17.56 36.31 5.27
N ASN A 104 18.66 35.60 5.50
CA ASN A 104 19.92 35.83 4.78
C ASN A 104 20.20 34.82 3.64
N VAL A 105 19.28 33.89 3.38
CA VAL A 105 19.37 32.96 2.26
C VAL A 105 18.58 33.52 1.07
N SER A 106 19.20 33.53 -0.11
CA SER A 106 18.55 34.07 -1.30
C SER A 106 17.30 33.24 -1.69
N MET A 107 16.33 33.87 -2.35
CA MET A 107 15.12 33.16 -2.78
C MET A 107 15.43 32.01 -3.74
N ALA A 108 16.43 32.18 -4.61
CA ALA A 108 16.87 31.13 -5.55
C ALA A 108 17.38 29.88 -4.83
N GLU A 109 18.17 30.06 -3.76
CA GLU A 109 18.68 28.94 -2.95
C GLU A 109 17.57 28.26 -2.15
N LYS A 110 16.65 29.04 -1.58
CA LYS A 110 15.46 28.50 -0.91
C LYS A 110 14.64 27.65 -1.88
N GLN A 111 14.35 28.17 -3.06
CA GLN A 111 13.62 27.47 -4.12
C GLN A 111 14.35 26.20 -4.57
N ALA A 112 15.68 26.22 -4.68
CA ALA A 112 16.46 25.02 -4.98
C ALA A 112 16.28 23.95 -3.89
N PHE A 113 16.30 24.32 -2.61
CA PHE A 113 16.06 23.38 -1.51
C PHE A 113 14.66 22.78 -1.58
N ILE A 114 13.64 23.62 -1.83
CA ILE A 114 12.25 23.15 -1.98
C ILE A 114 12.12 22.15 -3.15
N ARG A 115 12.80 22.38 -4.29
CA ARG A 115 12.82 21.42 -5.40
C ARG A 115 13.39 20.07 -5.00
N HIS A 116 14.47 20.05 -4.21
CA HIS A 116 15.04 18.80 -3.70
C HIS A 116 14.10 18.07 -2.75
N GLN A 117 13.36 18.80 -1.89
CA GLN A 117 12.34 18.18 -1.04
C GLN A 117 11.20 17.57 -1.86
N ILE A 118 10.75 18.24 -2.92
CA ILE A 118 9.71 17.69 -3.83
C ILE A 118 10.26 16.46 -4.57
N ALA A 119 11.50 16.55 -5.09
CA ALA A 119 12.16 15.44 -5.75
C ALA A 119 12.33 14.24 -4.82
N PHE A 120 12.66 14.48 -3.54
CA PHE A 120 12.78 13.44 -2.52
C PHE A 120 11.48 12.68 -2.35
N VAL A 121 10.36 13.39 -2.22
CA VAL A 121 9.04 12.78 -1.98
C VAL A 121 8.61 11.89 -3.15
N HIS A 122 8.78 12.36 -4.39
CA HIS A 122 8.50 11.55 -5.58
C HIS A 122 9.46 10.35 -5.71
N SER A 123 10.74 10.58 -5.46
CA SER A 123 11.77 9.54 -5.48
C SER A 123 11.49 8.43 -4.47
N LEU A 124 11.04 8.79 -3.26
CA LEU A 124 10.68 7.83 -2.23
C LEU A 124 9.49 6.98 -2.66
N ARG A 125 8.42 7.59 -3.19
CA ARG A 125 7.27 6.84 -3.74
C ARG A 125 7.74 5.86 -4.81
N GLN A 126 8.53 6.32 -5.78
CA GLN A 126 8.97 5.50 -6.90
C GLN A 126 9.91 4.38 -6.45
N GLN A 127 10.79 4.64 -5.49
CA GLN A 127 11.64 3.61 -4.87
C GLN A 127 10.81 2.52 -4.19
N LEU A 128 9.77 2.89 -3.44
CA LEU A 128 8.88 1.92 -2.78
C LEU A 128 8.05 1.10 -3.77
N ARG A 129 7.79 1.64 -4.96
CA ARG A 129 7.01 0.99 -6.03
C ARG A 129 7.84 0.28 -7.10
N GLY A 130 9.15 0.48 -7.11
CA GLY A 130 10.00 0.06 -8.23
C GLY A 130 9.67 0.77 -9.55
N GLU A 131 9.14 2.00 -9.49
CA GLU A 131 8.82 2.82 -10.67
C GLU A 131 10.04 3.61 -11.17
N ASP A 132 10.07 3.96 -12.46
CA ASP A 132 11.10 4.85 -13.00
C ASP A 132 10.93 6.29 -12.47
N ASN A 133 12.04 6.87 -12.02
CA ASN A 133 12.12 8.22 -11.46
C ASN A 133 12.59 9.28 -12.48
N THR A 134 13.08 8.86 -13.64
CA THR A 134 13.77 9.74 -14.60
C THR A 134 12.96 10.97 -14.99
N ALA A 135 11.66 10.82 -15.30
CA ALA A 135 10.80 11.93 -15.70
C ALA A 135 10.60 12.98 -14.59
N ASN A 136 10.49 12.56 -13.33
CA ASN A 136 10.33 13.49 -12.20
C ASN A 136 11.64 14.22 -11.89
N LEU A 137 12.78 13.53 -11.93
CA LEU A 137 14.08 14.17 -11.75
C LEU A 137 14.36 15.20 -12.85
N GLN A 138 14.05 14.89 -14.10
CA GLN A 138 14.21 15.81 -15.23
C GLN A 138 13.40 17.10 -15.09
N ARG A 139 12.22 16.99 -14.49
CA ARG A 139 11.28 18.09 -14.29
C ARG A 139 11.63 18.99 -13.11
N LEU A 140 12.25 18.42 -12.07
CA LEU A 140 12.47 19.09 -10.77
C LEU A 140 13.91 19.55 -10.56
N LEU A 141 14.88 18.87 -11.14
CA LEU A 141 16.31 19.11 -10.92
C LEU A 141 16.99 19.66 -12.18
N THR A 142 18.06 20.44 -12.01
CA THR A 142 18.88 20.88 -13.14
C THR A 142 19.66 19.72 -13.76
N VAL A 143 20.22 19.92 -14.95
CA VAL A 143 20.99 18.87 -15.66
C VAL A 143 22.20 18.43 -14.84
N GLU A 144 22.86 19.37 -14.15
CA GLU A 144 24.00 19.10 -13.28
C GLU A 144 23.58 18.30 -12.04
N GLU A 145 22.46 18.66 -11.42
CA GLU A 145 21.91 17.95 -10.26
C GLU A 145 21.48 16.53 -10.65
N GLN A 146 20.90 16.33 -11.84
CA GLN A 146 20.51 15.02 -12.36
C GLN A 146 21.71 14.09 -12.48
N GLN A 147 22.85 14.56 -12.99
CA GLN A 147 24.07 13.73 -13.12
C GLN A 147 24.56 13.20 -11.76
N ALA A 148 24.26 13.91 -10.66
CA ALA A 148 24.65 13.51 -9.32
C ALA A 148 23.74 12.43 -8.69
N VAL A 149 22.59 12.12 -9.30
CA VAL A 149 21.59 11.16 -8.79
C VAL A 149 21.26 10.03 -9.77
N VAL A 150 21.34 10.28 -11.08
CA VAL A 150 21.02 9.30 -12.12
C VAL A 150 21.99 8.11 -12.04
N GLY A 151 21.44 6.90 -12.03
CA GLY A 151 22.22 5.65 -11.93
C GLY A 151 22.59 5.21 -10.51
N GLN A 152 22.14 5.92 -9.46
CA GLN A 152 22.34 5.49 -8.08
C GLN A 152 21.19 4.61 -7.57
N ASN A 153 21.50 3.65 -6.69
CA ASN A 153 20.54 2.67 -6.19
C ASN A 153 19.62 3.16 -5.05
N PHE A 154 19.80 4.39 -4.55
CA PHE A 154 19.00 4.97 -3.46
C PHE A 154 18.86 6.49 -3.62
N ILE A 155 18.08 6.92 -4.61
CA ILE A 155 17.96 8.32 -5.01
C ILE A 155 17.38 9.18 -3.87
N ALA A 156 16.38 8.67 -3.14
CA ALA A 156 15.81 9.38 -1.98
C ALA A 156 16.88 9.67 -0.91
N LEU A 157 17.71 8.67 -0.58
CA LEU A 157 18.82 8.85 0.36
C LEU A 157 19.81 9.92 -0.12
N ARG A 158 20.15 9.88 -1.41
CA ARG A 158 21.07 10.85 -2.02
C ARG A 158 20.51 12.27 -1.98
N LEU A 159 19.22 12.45 -2.21
CA LEU A 159 18.57 13.76 -2.13
C LEU A 159 18.57 14.31 -0.71
N THR A 160 18.35 13.47 0.31
CA THR A 160 18.51 13.86 1.72
C THR A 160 19.94 14.30 2.02
N GLN A 161 20.95 13.58 1.51
CA GLN A 161 22.35 13.98 1.65
C GLN A 161 22.64 15.34 0.99
N ILE A 162 22.12 15.56 -0.23
CA ILE A 162 22.28 16.84 -0.94
C ILE A 162 21.67 17.98 -0.15
N MET A 163 20.45 17.81 0.37
CA MET A 163 19.80 18.81 1.24
C MET A 163 20.64 19.11 2.48
N GLY A 164 21.22 18.10 3.13
CA GLY A 164 22.14 18.29 4.26
C GLY A 164 23.39 19.10 3.89
N GLN A 165 23.97 18.84 2.71
CA GLN A 165 25.11 19.61 2.20
C GLN A 165 24.74 21.06 1.91
N MET A 166 23.53 21.33 1.39
CA MET A 166 23.05 22.71 1.20
C MET A 166 22.99 23.46 2.52
N LEU A 167 22.47 22.83 3.58
CA LEU A 167 22.42 23.42 4.92
C LEU A 167 23.83 23.70 5.48
N ALA A 168 24.75 22.75 5.30
CA ALA A 168 26.15 22.91 5.73
C ALA A 168 26.83 24.08 4.98
N ASN A 169 26.59 24.22 3.68
CA ASN A 169 27.14 25.34 2.90
C ASN A 169 26.57 26.68 3.37
N TRP A 170 25.26 26.78 3.62
CA TRP A 170 24.67 28.01 4.18
C TRP A 170 25.25 28.40 5.54
N GLN A 171 25.59 27.42 6.37
CA GLN A 171 26.24 27.66 7.65
C GLN A 171 27.70 28.13 7.46
N ALA A 172 28.46 27.47 6.58
CA ALA A 172 29.84 27.85 6.26
C ALA A 172 29.95 29.27 5.67
N GLU A 173 28.97 29.65 4.86
CA GLU A 173 28.82 30.99 4.27
C GLU A 173 28.18 32.02 5.23
N GLN A 174 27.91 31.64 6.49
CA GLN A 174 27.29 32.49 7.52
C GLN A 174 25.91 33.05 7.14
N LYS A 175 25.20 32.38 6.22
CA LYS A 175 23.80 32.70 5.89
C LYS A 175 22.83 32.24 6.98
N ILE A 176 23.21 31.23 7.75
CA ILE A 176 22.47 30.75 8.91
C ILE A 176 23.39 30.54 10.11
N ASP A 177 22.85 30.71 11.31
CA ASP A 177 23.56 30.42 12.55
C ASP A 177 23.52 28.92 12.91
N VAL A 178 24.26 28.54 13.96
CA VAL A 178 24.36 27.15 14.42
C VAL A 178 23.01 26.59 14.89
N TRP A 179 22.15 27.40 15.51
CA TRP A 179 20.85 26.97 16.01
C TRP A 179 19.83 26.78 14.89
N GLN A 180 19.86 27.67 13.90
CA GLN A 180 19.09 27.56 12.66
C GLN A 180 19.50 26.31 11.89
N TRP A 181 20.81 26.06 11.74
CA TRP A 181 21.32 24.85 11.11
C TRP A 181 20.86 23.60 11.85
N GLN A 182 21.05 23.53 13.17
CA GLN A 182 20.61 22.38 13.98
C GLN A 182 19.10 22.14 13.88
N SER A 183 18.28 23.21 13.88
CA SER A 183 16.82 23.08 13.76
C SER A 183 16.39 22.50 12.40
N LEU A 184 17.06 22.91 11.31
CA LEU A 184 16.82 22.40 9.96
C LEU A 184 17.31 20.95 9.84
N ASP A 185 18.51 20.66 10.34
CA ASP A 185 19.10 19.31 10.31
C ASP A 185 18.29 18.30 11.13
N ASN A 186 17.77 18.69 12.30
CA ASN A 186 16.84 17.86 13.07
C ASN A 186 15.58 17.51 12.24
N THR A 187 15.03 18.48 11.50
CA THR A 187 13.85 18.23 10.66
C THR A 187 14.20 17.31 9.48
N LEU A 188 15.40 17.46 8.91
CA LEU A 188 15.91 16.57 7.86
C LEU A 188 16.17 15.15 8.39
N GLY A 189 16.67 15.03 9.62
CA GLY A 189 16.86 13.76 10.32
C GLY A 189 15.54 13.02 10.54
N GLU A 190 14.47 13.74 10.89
CA GLU A 190 13.12 13.16 10.97
C GLU A 190 12.63 12.67 9.58
N ILE A 191 12.88 13.43 8.51
CA ILE A 191 12.57 12.98 7.13
C ILE A 191 13.34 11.71 6.77
N ALA A 192 14.63 11.64 7.13
CA ALA A 192 15.46 10.44 6.94
C ALA A 192 14.93 9.25 7.75
N HIS A 193 14.45 9.48 8.97
CA HIS A 193 13.83 8.45 9.78
C HIS A 193 12.53 7.92 9.13
N ILE A 194 11.72 8.78 8.53
CA ILE A 194 10.55 8.34 7.75
C ILE A 194 10.96 7.49 6.55
N GLN A 195 11.99 7.90 5.79
CA GLN A 195 12.52 7.11 4.69
C GLN A 195 12.91 5.69 5.16
N ALA A 196 13.74 5.61 6.21
CA ALA A 196 14.19 4.33 6.76
C ALA A 196 13.01 3.48 7.26
N GLY A 197 11.99 4.10 7.87
CA GLY A 197 10.75 3.43 8.27
C GLY A 197 9.99 2.83 7.09
N CYS A 198 9.85 3.58 6.00
CA CYS A 198 9.21 3.09 4.77
C CYS A 198 10.01 1.95 4.12
N GLU A 199 11.33 2.08 4.05
CA GLU A 199 12.22 1.02 3.54
C GLU A 199 12.15 -0.24 4.40
N ARG A 200 12.13 -0.10 5.74
CA ARG A 200 11.96 -1.22 6.67
C ARG A 200 10.63 -1.92 6.41
N ILE A 201 9.53 -1.18 6.28
CA ILE A 201 8.24 -1.78 5.93
C ILE A 201 8.41 -2.53 4.61
N ASN A 202 8.82 -1.86 3.53
CA ASN A 202 8.91 -2.47 2.20
C ASN A 202 9.77 -3.75 2.16
N ASN A 203 10.95 -3.72 2.79
CA ASN A 203 11.93 -4.80 2.74
C ASN A 203 11.72 -5.90 3.80
N THR A 204 10.83 -5.69 4.76
CA THR A 204 10.54 -6.68 5.83
C THR A 204 9.08 -7.12 5.73
N PRO A 205 8.69 -7.88 4.69
CA PRO A 205 7.32 -8.35 4.52
C PRO A 205 6.92 -9.36 5.60
N ILE A 206 5.62 -9.59 5.76
CA ILE A 206 5.10 -10.69 6.56
C ILE A 206 5.69 -11.99 5.99
N PRO A 207 6.19 -12.93 6.82
CA PRO A 207 6.88 -14.10 6.30
C PRO A 207 5.99 -14.89 5.33
N TYR A 208 6.52 -15.16 4.13
CA TYR A 208 5.78 -15.79 3.04
C TYR A 208 5.11 -17.12 3.43
N ALA A 209 5.68 -17.84 4.40
CA ALA A 209 5.10 -19.07 4.95
C ALA A 209 3.68 -18.88 5.51
N TYR A 210 3.34 -17.72 6.06
CA TYR A 210 1.99 -17.42 6.55
C TYR A 210 0.98 -17.42 5.41
N PHE A 211 1.27 -16.71 4.32
CA PHE A 211 0.42 -16.68 3.13
C PHE A 211 0.25 -18.05 2.50
N VAL A 212 1.34 -18.83 2.39
CA VAL A 212 1.28 -20.20 1.86
C VAL A 212 0.40 -21.09 2.72
N LEU A 213 0.55 -21.01 4.05
CA LEU A 213 -0.25 -21.82 4.97
C LEU A 213 -1.74 -21.43 4.88
N LEU A 214 -2.06 -20.14 4.90
CA LEU A 214 -3.42 -19.65 4.76
C LEU A 214 -4.06 -20.09 3.46
N HIS A 215 -3.41 -19.81 2.34
CA HIS A 215 -3.95 -20.13 1.03
C HIS A 215 -4.20 -21.64 0.89
N ARG A 216 -3.24 -22.48 1.30
CA ARG A 216 -3.42 -23.95 1.24
C ARG A 216 -4.54 -24.44 2.14
N THR A 217 -4.59 -23.97 3.39
CA THR A 217 -5.55 -24.49 4.37
C THR A 217 -6.97 -24.00 4.11
N VAL A 218 -7.14 -22.75 3.67
CA VAL A 218 -8.44 -22.21 3.25
C VAL A 218 -9.01 -22.98 2.06
N TYR A 219 -8.22 -23.18 1.01
CA TYR A 219 -8.69 -23.90 -0.17
C TYR A 219 -8.96 -25.37 0.16
N LEU A 220 -8.06 -26.05 0.87
CA LEU A 220 -8.28 -27.42 1.32
C LEU A 220 -9.57 -27.55 2.14
N TYR A 221 -9.79 -26.63 3.09
CA TYR A 221 -11.01 -26.59 3.90
C TYR A 221 -12.26 -26.41 3.03
N CYS A 222 -12.27 -25.44 2.12
CA CYS A 222 -13.42 -25.17 1.26
C CYS A 222 -13.77 -26.37 0.36
N PHE A 223 -12.77 -27.02 -0.23
CA PHE A 223 -12.98 -28.20 -1.08
C PHE A 223 -13.30 -29.47 -0.28
N MET A 224 -12.94 -29.57 1.00
CA MET A 224 -13.34 -30.69 1.86
C MET A 224 -14.75 -30.51 2.46
N LEU A 225 -15.19 -29.27 2.68
CA LEU A 225 -16.49 -28.93 3.26
C LEU A 225 -17.72 -29.61 2.61
N PRO A 226 -17.85 -29.70 1.26
CA PRO A 226 -19.03 -30.33 0.65
C PRO A 226 -19.18 -31.81 1.01
N PHE A 227 -18.09 -32.51 1.31
CA PHE A 227 -18.17 -33.92 1.71
C PHE A 227 -18.83 -34.10 3.07
N GLY A 228 -18.63 -33.15 4.00
CA GLY A 228 -19.27 -33.18 5.32
C GLY A 228 -20.73 -32.72 5.28
N LEU A 229 -21.05 -31.72 4.46
CA LEU A 229 -22.39 -31.12 4.44
C LEU A 229 -23.37 -31.81 3.49
N GLY A 230 -22.90 -32.47 2.43
CA GLY A 230 -23.74 -33.03 1.36
C GLY A 230 -24.86 -33.94 1.87
N ASN A 231 -24.54 -34.83 2.80
CA ASN A 231 -25.52 -35.74 3.41
C ASN A 231 -26.42 -35.09 4.46
N THR A 232 -26.03 -33.94 5.02
CA THR A 232 -26.76 -33.28 6.12
C THR A 232 -27.77 -32.25 5.61
N ILE A 233 -27.39 -31.46 4.60
CA ILE A 233 -28.23 -30.35 4.08
C ILE A 233 -28.63 -30.53 2.60
N GLY A 234 -28.19 -31.62 1.96
CA GLY A 234 -28.65 -32.02 0.63
C GLY A 234 -28.34 -30.98 -0.46
N TRP A 235 -29.33 -30.68 -1.29
CA TRP A 235 -29.19 -29.80 -2.47
C TRP A 235 -28.77 -28.36 -2.14
N VAL A 236 -28.89 -27.94 -0.88
CA VAL A 236 -28.49 -26.62 -0.40
C VAL A 236 -26.96 -26.51 -0.23
N THR A 237 -26.25 -27.65 -0.22
CA THR A 237 -24.79 -27.73 -0.01
C THR A 237 -23.96 -26.81 -0.92
N PRO A 238 -24.19 -26.74 -2.25
CA PRO A 238 -23.41 -25.85 -3.14
C PRO A 238 -23.51 -24.37 -2.76
N PHE A 239 -24.68 -23.92 -2.32
CA PHE A 239 -24.90 -22.54 -1.92
C PHE A 239 -24.20 -22.21 -0.60
N VAL A 240 -24.33 -23.07 0.41
CA VAL A 240 -23.69 -22.86 1.73
C VAL A 240 -22.17 -22.95 1.62
N VAL A 241 -21.65 -23.95 0.90
CA VAL A 241 -20.21 -24.10 0.70
C VAL A 241 -19.64 -22.91 -0.07
N SER A 242 -20.34 -22.40 -1.08
CA SER A 242 -19.89 -21.20 -1.81
C SER A 242 -19.94 -19.94 -0.95
N PHE A 243 -20.96 -19.78 -0.10
CA PHE A 243 -21.03 -18.65 0.83
C PHE A 243 -19.87 -18.67 1.85
N VAL A 244 -19.62 -19.82 2.47
CA VAL A 244 -18.49 -20.02 3.39
C VAL A 244 -17.16 -19.83 2.66
N GLY A 245 -17.03 -20.42 1.46
CA GLY A 245 -15.84 -20.31 0.64
C GLY A 245 -15.54 -18.87 0.24
N TYR A 246 -16.56 -18.11 -0.18
CA TYR A 246 -16.44 -16.68 -0.44
C TYR A 246 -15.91 -15.94 0.77
N THR A 247 -16.45 -16.22 1.97
CA THR A 247 -16.04 -15.54 3.19
C THR A 247 -14.56 -15.76 3.50
N PHE A 248 -14.08 -17.01 3.49
CA PHE A 248 -12.68 -17.30 3.80
C PHE A 248 -11.72 -16.88 2.68
N MET A 249 -12.07 -17.09 1.42
CA MET A 249 -11.21 -16.70 0.30
C MET A 249 -11.13 -15.17 0.15
N ALA A 250 -12.25 -14.45 0.34
CA ALA A 250 -12.24 -12.99 0.32
C ALA A 250 -11.40 -12.41 1.46
N LEU A 251 -11.51 -12.98 2.68
CA LEU A 251 -10.64 -12.58 3.79
C LEU A 251 -9.16 -12.80 3.47
N ASN A 252 -8.80 -13.93 2.84
CA ASN A 252 -7.41 -14.17 2.43
C ASN A 252 -6.92 -13.10 1.43
N GLU A 253 -7.69 -12.78 0.40
CA GLU A 253 -7.32 -11.74 -0.58
C GLU A 253 -7.21 -10.34 0.05
N ILE A 254 -8.07 -10.00 1.02
CA ILE A 254 -8.00 -8.72 1.74
C ILE A 254 -6.70 -8.63 2.55
N VAL A 255 -6.30 -9.71 3.21
CA VAL A 255 -5.03 -9.74 3.96
C VAL A 255 -3.85 -9.55 3.02
N ASP A 256 -3.87 -10.21 1.86
CA ASP A 256 -2.84 -10.06 0.84
C ASP A 256 -2.74 -8.60 0.37
N GLU A 257 -3.86 -7.96 0.02
CA GLU A 257 -3.89 -6.57 -0.48
C GLU A 257 -3.46 -5.54 0.58
N ILE A 258 -3.93 -5.67 1.82
CA ILE A 258 -3.56 -4.74 2.91
C ILE A 258 -2.07 -4.91 3.29
N SER A 259 -1.48 -6.08 3.06
CA SER A 259 -0.08 -6.34 3.41
C SER A 259 0.93 -5.57 2.54
N GLU A 260 0.50 -5.02 1.39
CA GLU A 260 1.33 -4.23 0.47
C GLU A 260 0.93 -2.74 0.45
N PRO A 261 1.26 -1.94 1.49
CA PRO A 261 0.72 -0.58 1.60
C PRO A 261 1.20 0.40 0.52
N PHE A 262 2.31 0.13 -0.16
CA PHE A 262 2.98 1.11 -1.03
C PHE A 262 2.85 0.85 -2.52
N GLY A 263 2.19 -0.22 -2.96
CA GLY A 263 2.11 -0.55 -4.38
C GLY A 263 1.17 0.38 -5.17
N THR A 264 0.55 -0.17 -6.20
CA THR A 264 -0.35 0.52 -7.13
C THR A 264 -1.80 0.02 -7.10
N GLY A 265 -2.16 -0.82 -6.13
CA GLY A 265 -3.51 -1.34 -5.94
C GLY A 265 -4.52 -0.26 -5.55
N GLU A 266 -5.81 -0.57 -5.71
CA GLU A 266 -6.91 0.38 -5.43
C GLU A 266 -7.06 0.66 -3.94
N ASN A 267 -6.79 -0.33 -3.08
CA ASN A 267 -6.92 -0.22 -1.63
C ASN A 267 -5.61 0.13 -0.91
N GLU A 268 -4.55 0.36 -1.66
CA GLU A 268 -3.23 0.71 -1.15
C GLU A 268 -3.13 2.23 -0.91
N LEU A 269 -2.01 2.70 -0.36
CA LEU A 269 -1.87 4.12 -0.06
C LEU A 269 -1.83 4.94 -1.37
N PRO A 270 -2.60 6.05 -1.46
CA PRO A 270 -2.62 6.90 -2.64
C PRO A 270 -1.39 7.81 -2.67
N LEU A 271 -0.19 7.22 -2.75
CA LEU A 271 1.09 7.92 -2.65
C LEU A 271 1.23 8.99 -3.71
N GLY A 272 0.72 8.76 -4.93
CA GLY A 272 0.68 9.78 -5.99
C GLY A 272 -0.07 11.03 -5.56
N MET A 273 -1.30 10.90 -5.04
CA MET A 273 -2.07 12.03 -4.53
C MET A 273 -1.38 12.73 -3.35
N MET A 274 -0.68 11.99 -2.50
CA MET A 274 0.09 12.57 -1.39
C MET A 274 1.30 13.37 -1.91
N CYS A 275 2.02 12.85 -2.90
CA CYS A 275 3.12 13.55 -3.57
C CYS A 275 2.62 14.81 -4.27
N ASP A 276 1.53 14.71 -5.05
CA ASP A 276 0.89 15.85 -5.73
C ASP A 276 0.47 16.94 -4.73
N THR A 277 -0.08 16.52 -3.58
CA THR A 277 -0.46 17.44 -2.50
C THR A 277 0.75 18.17 -1.92
N ILE A 278 1.84 17.43 -1.63
CA ILE A 278 3.07 18.02 -1.11
C ILE A 278 3.67 18.97 -2.14
N GLU A 279 3.80 18.54 -3.38
CA GLU A 279 4.33 19.34 -4.48
C GLU A 279 3.54 20.65 -4.65
N THR A 280 2.22 20.56 -4.76
CA THR A 280 1.36 21.73 -4.94
C THR A 280 1.54 22.72 -3.79
N GLN A 281 1.61 22.23 -2.55
CA GLN A 281 1.76 23.08 -1.37
C GLN A 281 3.15 23.73 -1.29
N LEU A 282 4.21 22.98 -1.57
CA LEU A 282 5.58 23.50 -1.54
C LEU A 282 5.83 24.46 -2.71
N ALA A 283 5.29 24.18 -3.90
CA ALA A 283 5.32 25.07 -5.06
C ALA A 283 4.61 26.40 -4.75
N MET A 284 3.43 26.34 -4.13
CA MET A 284 2.70 27.53 -3.69
C MET A 284 3.50 28.36 -2.67
N LEU A 285 4.07 27.73 -1.64
CA LEU A 285 4.82 28.44 -0.60
C LEU A 285 6.11 29.08 -1.14
N SER A 286 6.72 28.47 -2.15
CA SER A 286 7.97 28.93 -2.77
C SER A 286 7.77 29.82 -4.01
N ASN A 287 6.53 30.09 -4.41
CA ASN A 287 6.16 30.78 -5.66
C ASN A 287 6.82 30.13 -6.90
N GLN A 288 6.85 28.80 -6.94
CA GLN A 288 7.36 28.02 -8.07
C GLN A 288 6.21 27.39 -8.85
N GLN A 289 6.42 27.20 -10.15
CA GLN A 289 5.55 26.38 -10.99
C GLN A 289 6.37 25.27 -11.60
N PHE A 290 5.86 24.05 -11.48
CA PHE A 290 6.46 22.87 -12.09
C PHE A 290 5.52 22.35 -13.18
N ALA A 291 6.08 21.69 -14.20
CA ALA A 291 5.26 20.96 -15.15
C ALA A 291 4.42 19.90 -14.41
N PRO A 292 3.22 19.54 -14.89
CA PRO A 292 2.48 18.44 -14.30
C PRO A 292 3.29 17.15 -14.42
N GLU A 293 3.15 16.26 -13.42
CA GLU A 293 3.68 14.92 -13.53
C GLU A 293 3.09 14.22 -14.77
N GLN A 294 3.95 13.65 -15.61
CA GLN A 294 3.49 12.78 -16.70
C GLN A 294 2.97 11.50 -16.07
N LYS A 295 1.66 11.43 -15.82
CA LYS A 295 1.04 10.17 -15.38
C LYS A 295 1.35 9.09 -16.42
N PRO A 296 1.85 7.90 -16.03
CA PRO A 296 1.83 6.78 -16.95
C PRO A 296 0.41 6.63 -17.47
N ARG A 297 0.25 6.36 -18.77
CA ARG A 297 -1.07 6.18 -19.40
C ARG A 297 -1.80 5.02 -18.70
N VAL A 298 -2.59 5.33 -17.68
CA VAL A 298 -3.56 4.38 -17.14
C VAL A 298 -4.60 4.20 -18.24
N PRO A 299 -4.84 2.98 -18.76
CA PRO A 299 -5.91 2.78 -19.73
C PRO A 299 -7.23 3.29 -19.13
N ALA A 300 -8.03 3.96 -19.95
CA ALA A 300 -9.15 4.85 -19.60
C ALA A 300 -10.32 4.24 -18.79
N ASN A 301 -10.16 3.05 -18.22
CA ASN A 301 -11.21 2.27 -17.57
C ASN A 301 -11.05 2.12 -16.04
N VAL A 302 -10.20 2.94 -15.40
CA VAL A 302 -10.14 3.01 -13.92
C VAL A 302 -10.82 4.30 -13.48
N VAL A 303 -12.08 4.16 -13.07
CA VAL A 303 -12.85 5.23 -12.42
C VAL A 303 -12.53 5.17 -10.93
N ILE A 304 -12.00 6.28 -10.40
CA ILE A 304 -11.67 6.52 -8.97
C ILE A 304 -12.95 6.52 -8.11
#